data_AF-A0A426CL40-F1
#
_entry.id   AF-A0A426CL40-F1
#
_cell.length_a   1.000
_cell.length_b   1.000
_cell.length_c   1.000
_cell.angle_alpha   90.00
_cell.angle_beta   90.00
_cell.angle_gamma   90.00
#
_symmetry.space_group_name_H-M   'P 1'
#
loop_
_entity.id
_entity.type
_entity.pdbx_description
1 polymer ?
#
loop_
_entity_poly.entity_id
_entity_poly.type
_entity_poly.pdbx_seq_one_letter_code
_entity_poly.pdbx_strand_id
1 'polypeptide(L)'
;MITRKTTYYTFEQVQQSGLLSDARIAELRTAIDARIFDVLLPDGRTITTHKVVDLGDEKLGMYALTHSDAEEMMRRAVMNVLLTDAEVEIIDHRCSSEISRKRDAHLFEKAKKITQNEWDGWVYHNDQYHESVEDMLEQLGDEDLESPEYVWATTKQEVIGKLDIDDVVGSAIDARGWEDMSVDDLHGVGELEVALKKFAEANAGVVSHWPDYTKAVLIRKEAHNG
;
A
#
# COMPACT_ATOMS: atom_id res chain seq x y z
N MET A 1 4.93 -1.32 -35.58
CA MET A 1 5.45 -0.44 -34.51
C MET A 1 4.78 -0.93 -33.22
N ILE A 2 5.52 -1.62 -32.35
CA ILE A 2 4.96 -2.07 -31.08
C ILE A 2 5.00 -0.87 -30.15
N THR A 3 3.84 -0.38 -29.72
CA THR A 3 3.76 0.68 -28.72
C THR A 3 4.25 0.09 -27.40
N ARG A 4 5.47 0.44 -27.00
CA ARG A 4 6.05 -0.01 -25.75
C ARG A 4 5.21 0.54 -24.60
N LYS A 5 4.62 -0.33 -23.78
CA LYS A 5 3.91 0.09 -22.57
C LYS A 5 4.94 0.61 -21.57
N THR A 6 4.70 1.80 -21.04
CA THR A 6 5.48 2.37 -19.96
C THR A 6 5.15 1.61 -18.68
N THR A 7 6.16 1.07 -17.99
CA THR A 7 5.95 0.48 -16.67
C THR A 7 5.58 1.55 -15.65
N TYR A 8 4.57 1.26 -14.85
CA TYR A 8 4.06 2.16 -13.81
C TYR A 8 4.91 2.13 -12.53
N TYR A 9 5.76 1.12 -12.37
CA TYR A 9 6.50 0.85 -11.14
C TYR A 9 7.79 1.67 -11.01
N THR A 10 8.09 2.09 -9.79
CA THR A 10 9.38 2.70 -9.41
C THR A 10 10.52 1.71 -9.58
N PHE A 11 11.76 2.21 -9.68
CA PHE A 11 12.94 1.36 -9.65
C PHE A 11 13.02 0.51 -8.37
N GLU A 12 12.65 1.11 -7.24
CA GLU A 12 12.62 0.43 -5.94
C GLU A 12 11.60 -0.71 -5.92
N GLN A 13 10.40 -0.52 -6.45
CA GLN A 13 9.38 -1.57 -6.56
C GLN A 13 9.88 -2.73 -7.44
N VAL A 14 10.52 -2.44 -8.58
CA VAL A 14 11.10 -3.48 -9.44
C VAL A 14 12.20 -4.25 -8.69
N GLN A 15 13.07 -3.56 -7.95
CA GLN A 15 14.08 -4.21 -7.11
C GLN A 15 13.43 -5.08 -6.01
N GLN A 16 12.46 -4.55 -5.29
CA GLN A 16 11.76 -5.25 -4.22
C GLN A 16 11.00 -6.48 -4.75
N SER A 17 10.47 -6.44 -5.97
CA SER A 17 9.79 -7.58 -6.60
C SER A 17 10.71 -8.80 -6.76
N GLY A 18 12.01 -8.60 -6.98
CA GLY A 18 12.97 -9.67 -7.30
C GLY A 18 12.68 -10.40 -8.61
N LEU A 19 11.90 -9.80 -9.51
CA LEU A 19 11.64 -10.32 -10.85
C LEU A 19 12.88 -10.26 -11.76
N LEU A 20 13.81 -9.36 -11.44
CA LEU A 20 15.12 -9.26 -12.08
C LEU A 20 16.20 -9.74 -11.11
N SER A 21 17.29 -10.27 -11.65
CA SER A 21 18.45 -10.66 -10.84
C SER A 21 19.13 -9.44 -10.22
N ASP A 22 19.81 -9.63 -9.09
CA ASP A 22 20.56 -8.55 -8.43
C ASP A 22 21.61 -7.92 -9.36
N ALA A 23 22.24 -8.72 -10.21
CA ALA A 23 23.20 -8.25 -11.22
C ALA A 23 22.52 -7.32 -12.23
N ARG A 24 21.32 -7.68 -12.70
CA ARG A 24 20.54 -6.87 -13.64
C ARG A 24 20.04 -5.57 -12.99
N ILE A 25 19.62 -5.63 -11.72
CA ILE A 25 19.28 -4.45 -10.92
C ILE A 25 20.48 -3.51 -10.79
N ALA A 26 21.67 -4.03 -10.47
CA ALA A 26 22.88 -3.22 -10.35
C ALA A 26 23.29 -2.56 -11.69
N GLU A 27 23.15 -3.29 -12.80
CA GLU A 27 23.36 -2.76 -14.14
C GLU A 27 22.39 -1.62 -14.45
N LEU A 28 21.09 -1.84 -14.23
CA LEU A 28 20.05 -0.84 -14.47
C LEU A 28 20.28 0.41 -13.61
N ARG A 29 20.60 0.26 -12.32
CA ARG A 29 20.91 1.38 -11.43
C ARG A 29 22.06 2.23 -11.97
N THR A 30 23.17 1.59 -12.33
CA THR A 30 24.33 2.26 -12.92
C THR A 30 23.98 2.97 -14.22
N ALA A 31 23.19 2.31 -15.08
CA ALA A 31 22.77 2.86 -16.37
C ALA A 31 21.77 4.02 -16.23
N ILE A 32 20.90 3.99 -15.23
CA ILE A 32 20.00 5.10 -14.88
C ILE A 32 20.84 6.27 -14.38
N ASP A 33 21.67 6.06 -13.36
CA ASP A 33 22.48 7.13 -12.76
C ASP A 33 23.44 7.76 -13.77
N ALA A 34 23.98 7.01 -14.73
CA ALA A 34 24.81 7.55 -15.81
C ALA A 34 24.05 8.51 -16.77
N ARG A 35 22.71 8.52 -16.74
CA ARG A 35 21.84 9.36 -17.58
C ARG A 35 21.19 10.52 -16.80
N ILE A 36 21.38 10.54 -15.48
CA ILE A 36 20.88 11.55 -14.55
C ILE A 36 22.11 12.27 -13.96
N PHE A 37 22.30 13.55 -14.26
CA PHE A 37 23.46 14.28 -13.76
C PHE A 37 23.08 15.64 -13.24
N ASP A 38 23.71 15.98 -12.12
CA ASP A 38 23.62 17.29 -11.50
C ASP A 38 24.36 18.33 -12.32
N VAL A 39 23.68 19.43 -12.60
CA VAL A 39 24.23 20.63 -13.24
C VAL A 39 24.23 21.74 -12.21
N LEU A 40 25.43 22.23 -11.90
CA LEU A 40 25.61 23.41 -11.08
C LEU A 40 25.31 24.66 -11.92
N LEU A 41 24.30 25.43 -11.51
CA LEU A 41 23.95 26.70 -12.11
C LEU A 41 24.93 27.80 -11.66
N PRO A 42 25.08 28.90 -12.44
CA PRO A 42 25.97 30.01 -12.08
C PRO A 42 25.65 30.70 -10.74
N ASP A 43 24.43 30.55 -10.24
CA ASP A 43 23.98 31.09 -8.96
C ASP A 43 24.25 30.16 -7.76
N GLY A 44 24.95 29.04 -7.99
CA GLY A 44 25.31 28.07 -6.97
C GLY A 44 24.23 27.03 -6.66
N ARG A 45 23.07 27.08 -7.33
CA ARG A 45 22.05 26.03 -7.22
C ARG A 45 22.44 24.81 -8.06
N THR A 46 22.18 23.62 -7.55
CA THR A 46 22.27 22.39 -8.34
C THR A 46 20.89 22.04 -8.88
N ILE A 47 20.78 21.81 -10.18
CA ILE A 47 19.60 21.19 -10.79
C ILE A 47 19.98 19.81 -11.30
N THR A 48 19.14 18.81 -11.03
CA THR A 48 19.32 17.51 -11.66
C THR A 48 18.79 17.60 -13.08
N THR A 49 19.66 17.33 -14.06
CA THR A 49 19.33 17.34 -15.48
C THR A 49 19.39 15.92 -16.04
N HIS A 50 18.51 15.65 -16.98
CA HIS A 50 18.47 14.38 -17.68
C HIS A 50 18.88 14.59 -19.14
N LYS A 51 19.79 13.75 -19.64
CA LYS A 51 20.01 13.62 -21.08
C LYS A 51 18.95 12.67 -21.61
N VAL A 52 18.06 13.20 -22.44
CA VAL A 52 17.03 12.40 -23.11
C VAL A 52 17.72 11.29 -23.89
N VAL A 53 17.35 10.05 -23.59
CA VAL A 53 17.74 8.89 -24.39
C VAL A 53 17.03 9.06 -25.73
N ASP A 54 17.77 8.91 -26.83
CA ASP A 54 17.20 8.95 -28.17
C ASP A 54 16.11 7.85 -28.27
N LEU A 55 14.84 8.25 -28.22
CA LEU A 55 13.68 7.36 -28.29
C LEU A 55 13.28 7.04 -29.75
N GLY A 56 14.12 7.42 -30.73
CA GLY A 56 13.80 7.37 -32.16
C GLY A 56 13.33 8.74 -32.67
N ASP A 57 12.30 8.77 -33.51
CA ASP A 57 11.87 9.98 -34.24
C ASP A 57 11.34 11.13 -33.36
N GLU A 58 11.20 10.92 -32.05
CA GLU A 58 10.75 11.94 -31.09
C GLU A 58 11.93 12.43 -30.22
N LYS A 59 12.53 13.55 -30.63
CA LYS A 59 13.53 14.28 -29.83
C LYS A 59 12.82 15.14 -28.78
N LEU A 60 12.86 14.72 -27.52
CA LEU A 60 12.42 15.56 -26.39
C LEU A 60 13.64 16.22 -25.71
N GLY A 61 13.44 17.42 -25.17
CA GLY A 61 14.50 18.31 -24.67
C GLY A 61 14.95 18.03 -23.23
N MET A 62 15.99 18.75 -22.78
CA MET A 62 16.46 18.72 -21.38
C MET A 62 15.44 19.40 -20.45
N TYR A 63 15.05 18.75 -19.36
CA TYR A 63 14.21 19.33 -18.31
C TYR A 63 15.05 19.57 -17.06
N ALA A 64 14.93 20.77 -16.48
CA ALA A 64 15.44 21.06 -15.15
C ALA A 64 14.42 20.56 -14.13
N LEU A 65 14.83 19.68 -13.23
CA LEU A 65 13.95 19.17 -12.17
C LEU A 65 14.28 19.86 -10.86
N THR A 66 13.24 20.38 -10.20
CA THR A 66 13.36 21.04 -8.89
C THR A 66 12.60 20.30 -7.79
N HIS A 67 12.03 19.12 -8.08
CA HIS A 67 11.19 18.35 -7.16
C HIS A 67 11.51 16.85 -7.22
N SER A 68 11.46 16.18 -6.07
CA SER A 68 11.71 14.73 -5.92
C SER A 68 10.80 13.88 -6.79
N ASP A 69 9.54 14.28 -6.97
CA ASP A 69 8.56 13.53 -7.76
C ASP A 69 8.94 13.49 -9.24
N ALA A 70 9.59 14.54 -9.72
CA ALA A 70 10.06 14.58 -11.09
C ALA A 70 11.30 13.70 -11.30
N GLU A 71 12.18 13.60 -10.29
CA GLU A 71 13.34 12.69 -10.36
C GLU A 71 12.88 11.24 -10.49
N GLU A 72 11.92 10.84 -9.66
CA GLU A 72 11.37 9.48 -9.70
C GLU A 72 10.66 9.19 -11.03
N MET A 73 9.85 10.13 -11.54
CA MET A 73 9.23 10.01 -12.86
C MET A 73 10.29 9.78 -13.96
N MET A 74 11.42 10.49 -13.90
CA MET A 74 12.49 10.35 -14.89
C MET A 74 13.29 9.05 -14.72
N ARG A 75 13.54 8.61 -13.49
CA ARG A 75 14.13 7.28 -13.22
C ARG A 75 13.26 6.18 -13.83
N ARG A 76 11.94 6.27 -13.70
CA ARG A 76 11.00 5.34 -14.36
C ARG A 76 11.05 5.43 -15.87
N ALA A 77 11.07 6.63 -16.44
CA ALA A 77 11.17 6.82 -17.89
C ALA A 77 12.47 6.22 -18.45
N VAL A 78 13.61 6.45 -17.80
CA VAL A 78 14.91 5.90 -18.19
C VAL A 78 14.94 4.39 -18.02
N MET A 79 14.46 3.87 -16.89
CA MET A 79 14.33 2.41 -16.66
C MET A 79 13.52 1.75 -17.76
N ASN A 80 12.39 2.34 -18.16
CA ASN A 80 11.55 1.83 -19.24
C ASN A 80 12.29 1.69 -20.56
N VAL A 81 13.25 2.55 -20.87
CA VAL A 81 14.05 2.41 -22.09
C VAL A 81 15.09 1.29 -21.96
N LEU A 82 15.64 1.12 -20.76
CA LEU A 82 16.74 0.19 -20.47
C LEU A 82 16.32 -1.27 -20.29
N LEU A 83 15.07 -1.50 -19.86
CA LEU A 83 14.50 -2.84 -19.81
C LEU A 83 14.44 -3.44 -21.21
N THR A 84 14.28 -4.75 -21.31
CA THR A 84 13.86 -5.44 -22.55
C THR A 84 12.33 -5.50 -22.60
N ASP A 85 11.75 -5.79 -23.77
CA ASP A 85 10.30 -5.95 -23.88
C ASP A 85 9.76 -7.08 -22.98
N ALA A 86 10.51 -8.19 -22.88
CA ALA A 86 10.18 -9.30 -21.98
C ALA A 86 10.25 -8.91 -20.50
N GLU A 87 11.24 -8.10 -20.10
CA GLU A 87 11.34 -7.59 -18.73
C GLU A 87 10.17 -6.64 -18.41
N VAL A 88 9.79 -5.76 -19.34
CA VAL A 88 8.62 -4.88 -19.18
C VAL A 88 7.35 -5.70 -19.02
N GLU A 89 7.14 -6.72 -19.85
CA GLU A 89 5.96 -7.60 -19.77
C GLU A 89 5.88 -8.30 -18.40
N ILE A 90 6.99 -8.87 -17.93
CA ILE A 90 7.03 -9.54 -16.62
C ILE A 90 6.76 -8.55 -15.48
N ILE A 91 7.37 -7.37 -15.50
CA ILE A 91 7.20 -6.35 -14.47
C ILE A 91 5.74 -5.87 -14.44
N ASP A 92 5.17 -5.52 -15.60
CA ASP A 92 3.81 -5.01 -15.69
C ASP A 92 2.78 -6.01 -15.16
N HIS A 93 2.99 -7.30 -15.42
CA HIS A 93 2.06 -8.35 -15.02
C HIS A 93 2.24 -8.84 -13.58
N ARG A 94 3.45 -8.76 -13.01
CA ARG A 94 3.76 -9.50 -11.76
C ARG A 94 4.33 -8.66 -10.64
N CYS A 95 4.79 -7.43 -10.89
CA CYS A 95 5.54 -6.66 -9.89
C CYS A 95 4.73 -6.45 -8.60
N SER A 96 3.47 -5.99 -8.70
CA SER A 96 2.59 -5.84 -7.54
C SER A 96 2.41 -7.14 -6.76
N SER A 97 2.07 -8.24 -7.45
CA SER A 97 1.85 -9.55 -6.81
C SER A 97 3.09 -10.08 -6.10
N GLU A 98 4.28 -9.90 -6.68
CA GLU A 98 5.55 -10.35 -6.08
C GLU A 98 5.94 -9.52 -4.86
N ILE A 99 5.73 -8.20 -4.92
CA ILE A 99 5.91 -7.30 -3.75
C ILE A 99 4.95 -7.71 -2.64
N SER A 100 3.67 -7.91 -2.96
CA SER A 100 2.66 -8.35 -2.00
C SER A 100 3.02 -9.70 -1.38
N ARG A 101 3.43 -10.70 -2.18
CA ARG A 101 3.86 -12.01 -1.68
C ARG A 101 5.05 -11.92 -0.73
N LYS A 102 6.04 -11.08 -1.05
CA LYS A 102 7.21 -10.88 -0.17
C LYS A 102 6.84 -10.16 1.12
N ARG A 103 5.99 -9.14 1.03
CA ARG A 103 5.47 -8.44 2.20
C ARG A 103 4.69 -9.40 3.09
N ASP A 104 3.82 -10.20 2.51
CA ASP A 104 3.00 -11.18 3.23
C ASP A 104 3.88 -12.23 3.92
N ALA A 105 4.85 -12.80 3.21
CA ALA A 105 5.83 -13.74 3.79
C ALA A 105 6.64 -13.11 4.94
N HIS A 106 7.06 -11.84 4.79
CA HIS A 106 7.78 -11.13 5.84
C HIS A 106 6.92 -10.83 7.06
N LEU A 107 5.65 -10.46 6.86
CA LEU A 107 4.69 -10.30 7.94
C LEU A 107 4.46 -11.64 8.62
N PHE A 108 4.30 -12.72 7.86
CA PHE A 108 4.07 -14.06 8.40
C PHE A 108 5.26 -14.53 9.24
N GLU A 109 6.49 -14.31 8.78
CA GLU A 109 7.71 -14.62 9.55
C GLU A 109 7.69 -13.96 10.94
N LYS A 110 7.23 -12.71 11.03
CA LYS A 110 7.16 -11.93 12.28
C LYS A 110 5.92 -12.18 13.11
N ALA A 111 4.84 -12.65 12.50
CA ALA A 111 3.56 -12.83 13.17
C ALA A 111 3.64 -13.88 14.28
N LYS A 112 2.83 -13.71 15.33
CA LYS A 112 2.55 -14.78 16.27
C LYS A 112 1.73 -15.85 15.56
N LYS A 113 2.24 -17.08 15.53
CA LYS A 113 1.53 -18.23 14.97
C LYS A 113 0.62 -18.78 16.06
N ILE A 114 -0.66 -18.85 15.75
CA ILE A 114 -1.68 -19.42 16.62
C ILE A 114 -2.39 -20.55 15.88
N THR A 115 -2.85 -21.55 16.62
CA THR A 115 -3.62 -22.66 16.05
C THR A 115 -5.08 -22.26 15.86
N GLN A 116 -5.83 -22.98 15.03
CA GLN A 116 -7.27 -22.78 14.84
C GLN A 116 -8.02 -22.77 16.19
N ASN A 117 -7.68 -23.69 17.10
CA ASN A 117 -8.32 -23.78 18.42
C ASN A 117 -8.01 -22.61 19.36
N GLU A 118 -7.02 -21.78 19.04
CA GLU A 118 -6.63 -20.59 19.82
C GLU A 118 -7.27 -19.30 19.26
N TRP A 119 -8.05 -19.40 18.18
CA TRP A 119 -8.69 -18.26 17.52
C TRP A 119 -10.18 -18.52 17.25
N ASP A 120 -11.04 -17.71 17.87
CA ASP A 120 -12.51 -17.80 17.75
C ASP A 120 -13.08 -16.48 17.22
N GLY A 121 -12.57 -16.05 16.07
CA GLY A 121 -12.99 -14.79 15.48
C GLY A 121 -12.78 -14.74 13.98
N TRP A 122 -13.16 -13.61 13.41
CA TRP A 122 -13.08 -13.38 11.98
C TRP A 122 -11.65 -13.51 11.47
N VAL A 123 -11.52 -13.98 10.23
CA VAL A 123 -10.25 -14.15 9.53
C VAL A 123 -10.26 -13.43 8.20
N TYR A 124 -9.07 -13.08 7.71
CA TYR A 124 -8.87 -12.41 6.42
C TYR A 124 -7.98 -13.27 5.52
N HIS A 125 -8.45 -13.52 4.30
CA HIS A 125 -7.77 -14.32 3.27
C HIS A 125 -8.16 -13.82 1.88
N ASN A 126 -7.19 -13.67 0.97
CA ASN A 126 -7.40 -13.26 -0.43
C ASN A 126 -8.40 -12.10 -0.62
N ASP A 127 -8.19 -10.99 0.10
CA ASP A 127 -9.04 -9.79 0.06
C ASP A 127 -10.49 -9.98 0.55
N GLN A 128 -10.76 -11.07 1.26
CA GLN A 128 -12.06 -11.39 1.83
C GLN A 128 -11.99 -11.56 3.34
N TYR A 129 -13.13 -11.32 3.99
CA TYR A 129 -13.32 -11.50 5.43
C TYR A 129 -14.33 -12.63 5.64
N HIS A 130 -14.02 -13.51 6.58
CA HIS A 130 -14.87 -14.64 6.95
C HIS A 130 -15.10 -14.62 8.46
N GLU A 131 -16.28 -15.04 8.90
CA GLU A 131 -16.67 -15.04 10.31
C GLU A 131 -15.81 -15.97 11.16
N SER A 132 -15.34 -17.07 10.57
CA SER A 132 -14.43 -18.04 11.16
C SER A 132 -13.51 -18.69 10.13
N VAL A 133 -12.57 -19.49 10.62
CA VAL A 133 -11.75 -20.37 9.76
C VAL A 133 -12.63 -21.41 9.04
N GLU A 134 -13.67 -21.91 9.70
CA GLU A 134 -14.57 -22.93 9.15
C GLU A 134 -15.35 -22.38 7.95
N ASP A 135 -15.93 -21.18 8.08
CA ASP A 135 -16.66 -20.53 6.98
C ASP A 135 -15.77 -20.29 5.76
N MET A 136 -14.50 -19.92 5.98
CA MET A 136 -13.53 -19.78 4.90
C MET A 136 -13.22 -21.13 4.24
N LEU A 137 -13.02 -22.19 5.02
CA LEU A 137 -12.73 -23.52 4.47
C LEU A 137 -13.92 -24.10 3.70
N GLU A 138 -15.15 -23.87 4.17
CA GLU A 138 -16.38 -24.25 3.46
C GLU A 138 -16.45 -23.57 2.10
N GLN A 139 -16.24 -22.26 2.04
CA GLN A 139 -16.21 -21.52 0.77
C GLN A 139 -15.13 -22.04 -0.19
N LEU A 140 -13.91 -22.28 0.31
CA LEU A 140 -12.82 -22.83 -0.53
C LEU A 140 -13.16 -24.23 -1.05
N GLY A 141 -13.81 -25.06 -0.24
CA GLY A 141 -14.27 -26.39 -0.64
C GLY A 141 -15.34 -26.35 -1.73
N ASP A 142 -16.30 -25.43 -1.63
CA ASP A 142 -17.34 -25.23 -2.64
C ASP A 142 -16.78 -24.71 -3.97
N GLU A 143 -15.67 -23.95 -3.92
CA GLU A 143 -14.98 -23.41 -5.09
C GLU A 143 -13.88 -24.33 -5.67
N ASP A 144 -13.66 -25.52 -5.09
CA ASP A 144 -12.57 -26.46 -5.45
C ASP A 144 -11.18 -25.79 -5.38
N LEU A 145 -10.98 -24.94 -4.36
CA LEU A 145 -9.75 -24.21 -4.10
C LEU A 145 -8.93 -24.87 -2.98
N GLU A 146 -7.59 -24.83 -3.13
CA GLU A 146 -6.69 -25.38 -2.11
C GLU A 146 -6.76 -24.54 -0.82
N SER A 147 -6.83 -25.21 0.33
CA SER A 147 -6.76 -24.55 1.64
C SER A 147 -5.38 -23.90 1.85
N PRO A 148 -5.32 -22.63 2.29
CA PRO A 148 -4.06 -21.95 2.55
C PRO A 148 -3.35 -22.56 3.76
N GLU A 149 -2.04 -22.35 3.90
CA GLU A 149 -1.29 -22.81 5.08
C GLU A 149 -1.60 -21.99 6.34
N TYR A 150 -1.99 -20.73 6.15
CA TYR A 150 -2.42 -19.84 7.21
C TYR A 150 -3.39 -18.80 6.69
N VAL A 151 -4.08 -18.15 7.62
CA VAL A 151 -4.88 -16.94 7.37
C VAL A 151 -4.55 -15.87 8.39
N TRP A 152 -4.88 -14.62 8.07
CA TRP A 152 -4.70 -13.52 9.00
C TRP A 152 -5.85 -13.46 10.00
N ALA A 153 -5.55 -13.35 11.28
CA ALA A 153 -6.56 -13.01 12.27
C ALA A 153 -7.10 -11.59 11.99
N THR A 154 -8.22 -11.22 12.59
CA THR A 154 -8.73 -9.84 12.52
C THR A 154 -8.80 -9.20 13.89
N THR A 155 -8.73 -7.87 13.93
CA THR A 155 -9.04 -7.07 15.12
C THR A 155 -10.35 -6.34 14.91
N LYS A 156 -11.20 -6.35 15.95
CA LYS A 156 -12.43 -5.56 15.98
C LYS A 156 -12.09 -4.09 16.21
N GLN A 157 -12.66 -3.23 15.39
CA GLN A 157 -12.59 -1.79 15.54
C GLN A 157 -14.02 -1.24 15.56
N GLU A 158 -14.36 -0.53 16.65
CA GLU A 158 -15.65 0.17 16.75
C GLU A 158 -15.73 1.23 15.65
N VAL A 159 -16.82 1.20 14.89
CA VAL A 159 -17.05 2.17 13.81
C VAL A 159 -17.35 3.55 14.40
N ILE A 160 -18.21 3.57 15.41
CA ILE A 160 -18.53 4.76 16.20
C ILE A 160 -17.96 4.54 17.60
N GLY A 161 -16.66 4.85 17.74
CA GLY A 161 -15.98 4.83 19.03
C GLY A 161 -16.20 6.15 19.78
N LYS A 162 -15.10 6.72 20.27
CA LYS A 162 -15.11 8.02 20.95
C LYS A 162 -15.25 9.15 19.91
N LEU A 163 -16.47 9.66 19.73
CA LEU A 163 -16.69 10.91 19.01
C LEU A 163 -16.30 12.08 19.92
N ASP A 164 -15.26 12.80 19.55
CA ASP A 164 -14.84 14.02 20.23
C ASP A 164 -15.54 15.23 19.61
N ILE A 165 -15.95 16.18 20.44
CA ILE A 165 -16.58 17.41 19.97
C ILE A 165 -15.58 18.23 19.15
N ASP A 166 -14.32 18.24 19.57
CA ASP A 166 -13.23 18.92 18.87
C ASP A 166 -13.06 18.37 17.46
N ASP A 167 -13.20 17.05 17.26
CA ASP A 167 -13.12 16.44 15.93
C ASP A 167 -14.33 16.82 15.06
N VAL A 168 -15.51 16.99 15.66
CA VAL A 168 -16.76 17.30 14.95
C VAL A 168 -16.81 18.74 14.47
N VAL A 169 -16.37 19.70 15.30
CA VAL A 169 -16.46 21.14 14.97
C VAL A 169 -15.12 21.77 14.60
N GLY A 170 -13.99 21.14 14.95
CA GLY A 170 -12.65 21.70 14.79
C GLY A 170 -12.34 22.10 13.36
N SER A 171 -12.64 21.23 12.37
CA SER A 171 -12.45 21.57 10.95
C SER A 171 -13.27 22.80 10.51
N ALA A 172 -14.44 23.04 11.11
CA ALA A 172 -15.25 24.21 10.79
C ALA A 172 -14.71 25.48 11.45
N ILE A 173 -14.21 25.37 12.68
CA ILE A 173 -13.52 26.45 13.41
C ILE A 173 -12.26 26.84 12.63
N ASP A 174 -11.41 25.88 12.27
CA ASP A 174 -10.16 26.14 11.55
C ASP A 174 -10.40 26.82 10.19
N ALA A 175 -11.49 26.48 9.50
CA ALA A 175 -11.77 26.99 8.16
C ALA A 175 -12.49 28.35 8.16
N ARG A 176 -13.24 28.70 9.21
CA ARG A 176 -14.17 29.85 9.19
C ARG A 176 -14.18 30.67 10.48
N GLY A 177 -13.54 30.21 11.53
CA GLY A 177 -13.38 30.93 12.77
C GLY A 177 -12.52 32.17 12.59
N TRP A 178 -12.74 33.16 13.46
CA TRP A 178 -11.80 34.26 13.61
C TRP A 178 -10.57 33.81 14.38
N GLU A 179 -9.53 34.64 14.37
CA GLU A 179 -8.29 34.39 15.13
C GLU A 179 -8.63 34.14 16.61
N ASP A 180 -8.11 33.03 17.15
CA ASP A 180 -8.35 32.52 18.51
C ASP A 180 -9.78 31.98 18.81
N MET A 181 -10.64 31.82 17.81
CA MET A 181 -11.92 31.14 18.02
C MET A 181 -11.70 29.67 18.45
N SER A 182 -12.47 29.22 19.42
CA SER A 182 -12.39 27.89 20.01
C SER A 182 -13.78 27.26 20.16
N VAL A 183 -13.81 26.01 20.63
CA VAL A 183 -15.08 25.31 20.95
C VAL A 183 -15.85 26.04 22.05
N ASP A 184 -15.16 26.69 22.99
CA ASP A 184 -15.78 27.43 24.09
C ASP A 184 -16.58 28.65 23.61
N ASP A 185 -16.28 29.17 22.42
CA ASP A 185 -17.00 30.29 21.80
C ASP A 185 -18.31 29.86 21.13
N LEU A 186 -18.57 28.55 21.02
CA LEU A 186 -19.76 28.00 20.39
C LEU A 186 -20.92 27.85 21.40
N HIS A 187 -22.13 28.16 20.96
CA HIS A 187 -23.34 27.88 21.73
C HIS A 187 -23.87 26.48 21.40
N GLY A 188 -24.42 25.79 22.40
CA GLY A 188 -25.02 24.46 22.22
C GLY A 188 -24.06 23.27 22.30
N VAL A 189 -22.80 23.53 22.68
CA VAL A 189 -21.74 22.50 22.77
C VAL A 189 -22.12 21.39 23.73
N GLY A 190 -22.62 21.73 24.92
CA GLY A 190 -23.03 20.74 25.92
C GLY A 190 -24.19 19.84 25.44
N GLU A 191 -25.18 20.40 24.75
CA GLU A 191 -26.27 19.61 24.15
C GLU A 191 -25.75 18.68 23.04
N LEU A 192 -24.80 19.16 22.24
CA LEU A 192 -24.18 18.37 21.17
C LEU A 192 -23.32 17.23 21.74
N GLU A 193 -22.51 17.48 22.77
CA GLU A 193 -21.75 16.44 23.48
C GLU A 193 -22.66 15.33 24.02
N VAL A 194 -23.78 15.70 24.65
CA VAL A 194 -24.77 14.73 25.13
C VAL A 194 -25.39 13.94 23.97
N ALA A 195 -25.68 14.61 22.85
CA ALA A 195 -26.21 13.95 21.66
C ALA A 195 -25.19 12.98 21.03
N LEU A 196 -23.93 13.37 20.92
CA LEU A 196 -22.83 12.54 20.41
C LEU A 196 -22.63 11.31 21.30
N LYS A 197 -22.65 11.48 22.63
CA LYS A 197 -22.57 10.37 23.56
C LYS A 197 -23.72 9.39 23.40
N LYS A 198 -24.96 9.88 23.32
CA LYS A 198 -26.14 9.03 23.07
C LYS A 198 -26.06 8.31 21.73
N PHE A 199 -25.55 8.98 20.70
CA PHE A 199 -25.33 8.38 19.39
C PHE A 199 -24.28 7.26 19.46
N ALA A 200 -23.15 7.47 20.13
CA ALA A 200 -22.14 6.44 20.33
C ALA A 200 -22.69 5.25 21.12
N GLU A 201 -23.42 5.50 22.22
CA GLU A 201 -24.08 4.46 23.01
C GLU A 201 -25.12 3.66 22.18
N ALA A 202 -25.91 4.34 21.34
CA ALA A 202 -26.89 3.69 20.48
C ALA A 202 -26.27 2.82 19.37
N ASN A 203 -25.00 3.09 19.02
CA ASN A 203 -24.23 2.33 18.04
C ASN A 203 -23.18 1.44 18.69
N ALA A 204 -23.23 1.27 20.02
CA ALA A 204 -22.33 0.36 20.73
C ALA A 204 -22.52 -1.07 20.19
N GLY A 205 -21.44 -1.64 19.66
CA GLY A 205 -21.45 -2.97 19.02
C GLY A 205 -21.44 -2.94 17.49
N VAL A 206 -21.57 -1.77 16.84
CA VAL A 206 -21.29 -1.65 15.41
C VAL A 206 -19.77 -1.67 15.21
N VAL A 207 -19.25 -2.81 14.78
CA VAL A 207 -17.82 -3.05 14.60
C VAL A 207 -17.47 -3.31 13.15
N SER A 208 -16.27 -2.90 12.77
CA SER A 208 -15.58 -3.32 11.56
C SER A 208 -14.44 -4.26 11.93
N HIS A 209 -14.09 -5.16 11.00
CA HIS A 209 -12.97 -6.06 11.16
C HIS A 209 -11.85 -5.63 10.24
N TRP A 210 -10.63 -5.59 10.78
CA TRP A 210 -9.42 -5.27 10.03
C TRP A 210 -8.39 -6.39 10.19
N PRO A 211 -7.58 -6.70 9.15
CA PRO A 211 -6.59 -7.75 9.24
C PRO A 211 -5.53 -7.39 10.30
N ASP A 212 -5.30 -8.30 11.23
CA ASP A 212 -4.24 -8.23 12.21
C ASP A 212 -3.02 -9.02 11.70
N TYR A 213 -2.17 -8.32 10.94
CA TYR A 213 -0.93 -8.90 10.40
C TYR A 213 0.10 -9.28 11.48
N THR A 214 -0.20 -9.08 12.77
CA THR A 214 0.65 -9.55 13.87
C THR A 214 0.29 -10.97 14.33
N LYS A 215 -0.84 -11.53 13.88
CA LYS A 215 -1.29 -12.88 14.23
C LYS A 215 -1.70 -13.68 12.99
N ALA A 216 -1.04 -14.81 12.78
CA ALA A 216 -1.38 -15.74 11.72
C ALA A 216 -2.00 -17.01 12.32
N VAL A 217 -3.19 -17.38 11.86
CA VAL A 217 -3.89 -18.61 12.24
C VAL A 217 -3.44 -19.72 11.30
N LEU A 218 -2.74 -20.72 11.83
CA LEU A 218 -2.24 -21.85 11.06
C LEU A 218 -3.37 -22.82 10.71
N ILE A 219 -3.52 -23.15 9.43
CA ILE A 219 -4.51 -24.10 8.96
C ILE A 219 -3.92 -25.51 9.00
N ARG A 220 -4.59 -26.43 9.69
CA ARG A 220 -4.19 -27.84 9.67
C ARG A 220 -4.59 -28.44 8.33
N LYS A 221 -3.62 -28.92 7.55
CA LYS A 221 -3.92 -29.84 6.44
C LYS A 221 -4.44 -31.13 7.08
N GLU A 222 -5.70 -31.48 6.87
CA GLU A 222 -6.18 -32.79 7.27
C GLU A 222 -5.34 -33.84 6.53
N ALA A 223 -4.74 -34.77 7.28
CA ALA A 223 -4.10 -35.92 6.66
C ALA A 223 -5.22 -36.75 6.03
N HIS A 224 -5.36 -36.68 4.70
CA HIS A 224 -6.15 -37.66 3.97
C HIS A 224 -5.57 -39.05 4.27
N ASN A 225 -6.20 -39.76 5.20
CA ASN A 225 -6.00 -41.18 5.37
C ASN A 225 -6.57 -41.85 4.11
N GLY A 226 -5.68 -42.19 3.18
CA GLY A 226 -5.97 -43.09 2.07
C GLY A 226 -6.20 -44.53 2.50
#